data_AF-A0A7M5WSW8-F1
#
_entry.id   AF-A0A7M5WSW8-F1
#
_cell.length_a   1.000
_cell.length_b   1.000
_cell.length_c   1.000
_cell.angle_alpha   90.00
_cell.angle_beta   90.00
_cell.angle_gamma   90.00
#
_symmetry.space_group_name_H-M   'P 1'
#
loop_
_entity.id
_entity.type
_entity.pdbx_description
1 polymer ?
#
loop_
_entity_poly.entity_id
_entity_poly.type
_entity_poly.pdbx_seq_one_letter_code
_entity_poly.pdbx_strand_id
1 'polypeptide(L)'
;MTDRLSNEMVTVFVNHVDCYSSGIIGKVLAQAKVGATSVDEDDNLSQGSNQDQALTKDQCYQVIGTLKYNTSEKPDWVNSIIQYNNNEDLLPALMQCDFIIYDIVSDPAQVEEAIWAVS
;
A
#
# COMPACT_ATOMS: atom_id res chain seq x y z
N MET A 1 -18.78 -4.13 -20.71
CA MET A 1 -18.54 -3.17 -19.63
C MET A 1 -19.08 -3.81 -18.37
N THR A 2 -18.33 -4.77 -17.84
CA THR A 2 -18.82 -5.68 -16.80
C THR A 2 -18.44 -5.12 -15.45
N ASP A 3 -19.47 -4.86 -14.64
CA ASP A 3 -19.39 -4.70 -13.20
C ASP A 3 -18.51 -5.81 -12.61
N ARG A 4 -17.33 -5.45 -12.12
CA ARG A 4 -16.55 -6.30 -11.20
C ARG A 4 -16.96 -5.97 -9.78
N LEU A 5 -18.19 -6.35 -9.43
CA LEU A 5 -18.63 -6.49 -8.04
C LEU A 5 -18.28 -7.90 -7.55
N SER A 6 -16.99 -8.16 -7.42
CA SER A 6 -16.49 -9.21 -6.53
C SER A 6 -15.47 -8.54 -5.63
N ASN A 7 -15.46 -8.94 -4.36
CA ASN A 7 -14.52 -8.51 -3.32
C ASN A 7 -13.07 -8.92 -3.69
N GLU A 8 -12.53 -8.39 -4.79
CA GLU A 8 -11.13 -8.57 -5.22
C GLU A 8 -10.28 -7.82 -4.20
N MET A 9 -9.38 -8.55 -3.55
CA MET A 9 -8.42 -7.98 -2.61
C MET A 9 -7.51 -7.04 -3.39
N VAL A 10 -7.62 -5.74 -3.13
CA VAL A 10 -6.75 -4.75 -3.77
C VAL A 10 -5.41 -4.75 -3.08
N THR A 11 -4.36 -5.12 -3.81
CA THR A 11 -3.01 -5.25 -3.28
C THR A 11 -2.16 -4.06 -3.69
N VAL A 12 -1.47 -3.47 -2.72
CA VAL A 12 -0.58 -2.34 -2.91
C VAL A 12 0.83 -2.75 -2.53
N PHE A 13 1.77 -2.56 -3.44
CA PHE A 13 3.19 -2.60 -3.13
C PHE A 13 3.65 -1.22 -2.66
N VAL A 14 4.35 -1.18 -1.52
CA VAL A 14 5.00 0.03 -1.00
C VAL A 14 6.48 -0.27 -0.77
N ASN A 15 7.36 0.41 -1.48
CA ASN A 15 8.80 0.22 -1.29
C ASN A 15 9.26 0.86 0.03
N HIS A 16 10.10 0.15 0.78
CA HIS A 16 10.65 0.58 2.07
C HIS A 16 9.58 0.99 3.10
N VAL A 17 8.71 0.05 3.49
CA VAL A 17 7.60 0.28 4.45
C VAL A 17 8.05 0.66 5.86
N ASP A 18 9.33 0.49 6.16
CA ASP A 18 9.99 0.90 7.40
C ASP A 18 10.49 2.36 7.38
N CYS A 19 10.43 3.05 6.24
CA CYS A 19 10.70 4.48 6.16
C CYS A 19 9.47 5.31 6.57
N TYR A 20 9.68 6.53 7.06
CA TYR A 20 8.60 7.36 7.61
C TYR A 20 7.46 7.60 6.60
N SER A 21 7.75 8.22 5.44
CA SER A 21 6.71 8.59 4.47
C SER A 21 5.98 7.36 3.92
N SER A 22 6.72 6.42 3.34
CA SER A 22 6.19 5.16 2.80
C SER A 22 5.42 4.36 3.87
N GLY A 23 5.95 4.28 5.08
CA GLY A 23 5.34 3.57 6.20
C GLY A 23 4.01 4.18 6.64
N ILE A 24 3.93 5.51 6.75
CA ILE A 24 2.68 6.19 7.07
C ILE A 24 1.64 6.03 5.94
N ILE A 25 2.05 6.20 4.67
CA ILE A 25 1.16 6.00 3.52
C ILE A 25 0.61 4.57 3.51
N GLY A 26 1.49 3.57 3.63
CA GLY A 26 1.11 2.15 3.69
C GLY A 26 0.16 1.86 4.85
N LYS A 27 0.43 2.39 6.05
CA LYS A 27 -0.43 2.18 7.20
C LYS A 27 -1.83 2.76 7.01
N VAL A 28 -1.94 3.95 6.43
CA VAL A 28 -3.24 4.57 6.12
C VAL A 28 -4.00 3.72 5.10
N LEU A 29 -3.33 3.23 4.05
CA LEU A 29 -3.94 2.35 3.05
C LEU A 29 -4.43 1.03 3.67
N ALA A 30 -3.63 0.41 4.53
CA ALA A 30 -4.02 -0.83 5.23
C ALA A 30 -5.28 -0.66 6.12
N GLN A 31 -5.64 0.57 6.47
CA GLN A 31 -6.83 0.91 7.27
C GLN A 31 -7.96 1.50 6.42
N ALA A 32 -7.70 1.84 5.16
CA ALA A 32 -8.66 2.45 4.27
C ALA A 32 -9.54 1.38 3.61
N LYS A 33 -10.86 1.59 3.66
CA LYS A 33 -11.83 0.75 2.95
C LYS A 33 -11.71 0.98 1.44
N VAL A 34 -11.50 -0.09 0.68
CA VAL A 34 -11.42 -0.04 -0.78
C VAL A 34 -12.75 0.48 -1.36
N GLY A 35 -12.67 1.43 -2.29
CA GLY A 35 -13.84 1.99 -2.98
C GLY A 35 -14.67 2.98 -2.15
N ALA A 36 -14.23 3.34 -0.94
CA ALA A 36 -14.86 4.42 -0.19
C ALA A 36 -14.50 5.78 -0.84
N THR A 37 -15.50 6.47 -1.36
CA THR A 37 -15.36 7.89 -1.73
C THR A 37 -15.62 8.74 -0.49
N SER A 38 -14.73 9.67 -0.16
CA SER A 38 -15.07 10.72 0.82
C SER A 38 -16.21 11.55 0.22
N VAL A 39 -17.43 11.31 0.69
CA VAL A 39 -18.51 12.28 0.59
C VAL A 39 -18.33 13.19 1.80
N ASP A 40 -17.95 14.44 1.54
CA ASP A 40 -18.18 15.66 2.36
C ASP A 40 -16.97 16.61 2.29
N GLU A 41 -16.97 17.46 1.25
CA GLU A 41 -16.33 18.78 1.28
C GLU A 41 -17.24 19.76 2.04
N ASP A 42 -17.48 19.52 3.33
CA ASP A 42 -18.04 20.55 4.20
C ASP A 42 -17.24 20.57 5.51
N ASP A 43 -16.51 21.69 5.69
CA ASP A 43 -15.60 22.02 6.78
C ASP A 43 -16.34 22.10 8.14
N ASN A 44 -16.74 20.96 8.69
CA ASN A 44 -17.27 20.94 10.05
C ASN A 44 -17.17 19.58 10.74
N LEU A 45 -15.97 19.23 11.25
CA LEU A 45 -15.73 18.33 12.40
C LEU A 45 -16.75 17.17 12.60
N SER A 46 -17.21 16.53 11.52
CA SER A 46 -18.24 15.51 11.58
C SER A 46 -17.59 14.18 11.89
N GLN A 47 -17.42 13.95 13.19
CA GLN A 47 -17.63 12.61 13.73
C GLN A 47 -19.00 12.12 13.24
N GLY A 48 -19.02 11.27 12.22
CA GLY A 48 -20.22 10.61 11.71
C GLY A 48 -19.98 10.15 10.28
N SER A 49 -20.16 8.92 9.87
CA SER A 49 -20.97 7.85 10.45
C SER A 49 -20.43 6.52 9.92
N ASN A 50 -19.67 5.80 10.72
CA ASN A 50 -19.49 4.34 10.70
C ASN A 50 -18.58 3.97 11.89
N GLN A 51 -18.99 4.37 13.10
CA GLN A 51 -18.52 3.67 14.29
C GLN A 51 -19.23 2.30 14.32
N ASP A 52 -18.44 1.26 14.57
CA ASP A 52 -18.84 -0.04 15.10
C ASP A 52 -19.15 -1.20 14.13
N GLN A 53 -18.61 -1.18 12.92
CA GLN A 53 -18.22 -2.44 12.28
C GLN A 53 -16.72 -2.41 12.05
N ALA A 54 -15.98 -3.23 12.80
CA ALA A 54 -14.57 -3.46 12.54
C ALA A 54 -14.45 -3.91 11.08
N LEU A 55 -13.84 -3.08 10.23
CA LEU A 55 -13.53 -3.45 8.85
C LEU A 55 -12.76 -4.76 8.89
N THR A 56 -13.23 -5.75 8.13
CA THR A 56 -12.45 -6.98 7.97
C THR A 56 -11.24 -6.66 7.11
N LYS A 57 -10.11 -7.37 7.33
CA LYS A 57 -8.90 -7.14 6.53
C LYS A 57 -9.18 -7.21 5.03
N ASP A 58 -10.11 -8.07 4.61
CA ASP A 58 -10.51 -8.27 3.21
C ASP A 58 -11.26 -7.08 2.59
N GLN A 59 -11.64 -6.08 3.38
CA GLN A 59 -12.28 -4.84 2.92
C GLN A 59 -11.30 -3.68 2.76
N CYS A 60 -10.07 -3.83 3.27
CA CYS A 60 -9.01 -2.85 3.19
C CYS A 60 -7.96 -3.23 2.15
N TYR A 61 -7.10 -2.27 1.80
CA TYR A 61 -5.96 -2.54 0.91
C TYR A 61 -5.00 -3.53 1.59
N GLN A 62 -4.59 -4.56 0.85
CA GLN A 62 -3.55 -5.49 1.28
C GLN A 62 -2.20 -4.85 0.97
N VAL A 63 -1.43 -4.53 2.01
CA VAL A 63 -0.13 -3.87 1.80
C VAL A 63 0.98 -4.89 1.85
N ILE A 64 1.71 -5.02 0.76
CA ILE A 64 2.99 -5.72 0.71
C ILE A 64 4.10 -4.72 0.43
N GLY A 65 5.35 -5.08 0.70
CA GLY A 65 6.44 -4.16 0.45
C GLY A 65 7.81 -4.75 0.75
N THR A 66 8.80 -3.88 0.84
CA THR A 66 10.19 -4.22 1.17
C THR A 66 10.60 -3.44 2.41
N LEU A 67 11.70 -3.85 3.04
CA LEU A 67 12.34 -3.08 4.10
C LEU A 67 13.63 -2.48 3.56
N LYS A 68 13.89 -1.21 3.89
CA LYS A 68 15.17 -0.56 3.59
C LYS A 68 16.28 -1.10 4.47
N TYR A 69 15.99 -1.31 5.75
CA TYR A 69 16.98 -1.72 6.72
C TYR A 69 16.79 -3.18 7.10
N ASN A 70 17.84 -4.00 6.91
CA ASN A 70 17.81 -5.43 7.22
C ASN A 70 17.60 -5.75 8.72
N THR A 71 17.73 -4.75 9.59
CA THR A 71 17.45 -4.87 11.03
C THR A 71 16.01 -4.51 11.40
N SER A 72 15.23 -3.97 10.47
CA SER A 72 13.83 -3.64 10.69
C SER A 72 13.00 -4.92 10.78
N GLU A 73 12.03 -4.92 11.68
CA GLU A 73 11.00 -5.96 11.73
C GLU A 73 9.83 -5.59 10.81
N LYS A 74 9.12 -6.59 10.30
CA LYS A 74 7.90 -6.37 9.51
C LYS A 74 6.84 -5.69 10.39
N PRO A 75 6.29 -4.53 10.00
CA PRO A 75 5.17 -3.94 10.72
C PRO A 75 3.91 -4.83 10.72
N ASP A 76 3.12 -4.77 11.78
CA ASP A 76 1.91 -5.61 11.94
C ASP A 76 0.83 -5.36 10.88
N TRP A 77 0.79 -4.13 10.34
CA TRP A 77 -0.16 -3.70 9.32
C TRP A 77 0.27 -4.10 7.89
N VAL A 78 1.49 -4.62 7.71
CA VAL A 78 1.98 -5.11 6.42
C VAL A 78 1.68 -6.60 6.29
N ASN A 79 1.04 -7.00 5.19
CA ASN A 79 0.69 -8.38 4.89
C ASN A 79 1.91 -9.25 4.59
N SER A 80 2.88 -8.75 3.82
CA SER A 80 4.09 -9.49 3.45
C SER A 80 5.27 -8.57 3.15
N ILE A 81 6.48 -9.04 3.46
CA ILE A 81 7.74 -8.41 3.05
C ILE A 81 8.39 -9.24 1.96
N ILE A 82 8.71 -8.61 0.85
CA ILE A 82 9.46 -9.20 -0.24
C ILE A 82 10.94 -8.94 0.03
N GLN A 83 11.71 -10.02 0.14
CA GLN A 83 13.16 -9.96 0.16
C GLN A 83 13.65 -10.18 -1.27
N TYR A 84 14.58 -9.35 -1.72
CA TYR A 84 15.07 -9.37 -3.09
C TYR A 84 16.55 -9.00 -3.12
N ASN A 85 17.29 -9.56 -4.08
CA ASN A 85 18.70 -9.22 -4.31
C ASN A 85 18.88 -8.35 -5.55
N ASN A 86 17.95 -8.44 -6.49
CA ASN A 86 17.93 -7.67 -7.72
C ASN A 86 16.48 -7.43 -8.17
N ASN A 87 16.27 -6.50 -9.09
CA ASN A 87 14.93 -6.06 -9.50
C ASN A 87 14.07 -7.20 -10.08
N GLU A 88 14.65 -8.17 -10.79
CA GLU A 88 13.88 -9.29 -11.36
C GLU A 88 13.25 -10.17 -10.28
N ASP A 89 13.82 -10.22 -9.07
CA ASP A 89 13.24 -10.91 -7.93
C ASP A 89 11.94 -10.22 -7.44
N LEU A 90 11.81 -8.89 -7.65
CA LEU A 90 10.61 -8.12 -7.31
C LEU A 90 9.51 -8.26 -8.36
N LEU A 91 9.85 -8.50 -9.63
CA LEU A 91 8.92 -8.46 -10.76
C LEU A 91 7.65 -9.29 -10.52
N PRO A 92 7.71 -10.55 -10.03
CA PRO A 92 6.51 -11.35 -9.81
C PRO A 92 5.57 -10.74 -8.77
N ALA A 93 6.10 -10.08 -7.74
CA ALA A 93 5.31 -9.41 -6.72
C ALA A 93 4.67 -8.14 -7.28
N LEU A 94 5.42 -7.33 -8.02
CA LEU A 94 4.92 -6.11 -8.65
C LEU A 94 3.79 -6.39 -9.65
N MET A 95 3.91 -7.45 -10.46
CA MET A 95 2.88 -7.86 -11.42
C MET A 95 1.56 -8.30 -10.78
N GLN A 96 1.57 -8.68 -9.51
CA GLN A 96 0.37 -9.10 -8.77
C GLN A 96 -0.29 -7.94 -8.03
N CYS A 97 0.34 -6.76 -7.99
CA CYS A 97 -0.18 -5.59 -7.29
C CYS A 97 -1.01 -4.72 -8.22
N ASP A 98 -2.07 -4.12 -7.67
CA ASP A 98 -2.90 -3.13 -8.35
C ASP A 98 -2.25 -1.74 -8.35
N PHE A 99 -1.46 -1.46 -7.31
CA PHE A 99 -0.78 -0.19 -7.13
C PHE A 99 0.66 -0.41 -6.65
N ILE A 100 1.58 0.43 -7.11
CA ILE A 100 3.00 0.38 -6.77
C ILE A 100 3.44 1.78 -6.33
N ILE A 101 4.02 1.89 -5.14
CA ILE A 101 4.39 3.17 -4.52
C ILE A 101 5.88 3.20 -4.19
N TYR A 102 6.54 4.25 -4.65
CA TYR A 102 7.94 4.60 -4.36
C TYR A 102 8.03 6.01 -3.77
N ASP A 103 8.93 6.23 -2.82
CA ASP A 103 9.27 7.57 -2.30
C ASP A 103 10.60 8.03 -2.90
N ILE A 104 10.51 8.53 -4.12
CA ILE A 104 11.68 9.04 -4.86
C ILE A 104 12.18 10.40 -4.36
N VAL A 105 11.42 11.06 -3.48
CA VAL A 105 11.80 12.37 -2.93
C VAL A 105 12.73 12.16 -1.74
N SER A 106 12.33 11.31 -0.80
CA SER A 106 13.14 11.00 0.39
C SER A 106 14.27 10.00 0.10
N ASP A 107 14.11 9.17 -0.95
CA ASP A 107 15.13 8.22 -1.38
C ASP A 107 15.35 8.26 -2.89
N PRO A 108 16.12 9.23 -3.41
CA PRO A 108 16.38 9.36 -4.85
C PRO A 108 17.03 8.14 -5.49
N ALA A 109 17.66 7.25 -4.70
CA ALA A 109 18.21 6.00 -5.21
C ALA A 109 17.13 5.05 -5.76
N GLN A 110 15.86 5.22 -5.33
CA GLN A 110 14.73 4.44 -5.84
C GLN A 110 14.30 4.82 -7.27
N VAL A 111 14.79 5.94 -7.83
CA VAL A 111 14.36 6.39 -9.16
C VAL A 111 14.67 5.35 -10.24
N GLU A 112 15.84 4.71 -10.19
CA GLU A 112 16.22 3.70 -11.18
C GLU A 112 15.33 2.45 -11.10
N GLU A 113 15.03 1.98 -9.88
CA GLU A 113 14.12 0.84 -9.65
C GLU A 113 12.70 1.18 -10.10
N ALA A 114 12.21 2.39 -9.80
CA ALA A 114 10.89 2.85 -10.21
C ALA A 114 10.76 2.97 -11.73
N ILE A 115 11.80 3.44 -12.44
CA ILE A 115 11.82 3.49 -13.91
C ILE A 115 11.80 2.07 -14.50
N TRP A 116 12.60 1.16 -13.94
CA TRP A 116 12.62 -0.24 -14.37
C TRP A 116 11.23 -0.90 -14.19
N ALA A 117 10.55 -0.63 -13.07
CA ALA A 117 9.25 -1.22 -12.76
C ALA A 117 8.12 -0.86 -13.74
N VAL A 118 8.29 0.21 -14.53
CA VAL A 118 7.31 0.68 -15.52
C VAL A 118 7.76 0.49 -16.98
N SER A 119 8.89 -0.18 -17.21
CA SER A 119 9.47 -0.39 -18.55
C SER A 119 8.91 -1.61 -19.28
#